data_AF-A0A8J2M901-F1
#
_entry.id   AF-A0A8J2M901-F1
#
_cell.length_a   1.000
_cell.length_b   1.000
_cell.length_c   1.000
_cell.angle_alpha   90.00
_cell.angle_beta   90.00
_cell.angle_gamma   90.00
#
_symmetry.space_group_name_H-M   'P 1'
#
loop_
_entity.id
_entity.type
_entity.pdbx_description
1 polymer ?
#
loop_
_entity_poly.entity_id
_entity_poly.type
_entity_poly.pdbx_seq_one_letter_code
_entity_poly.pdbx_strand_id
1 'polypeptide(L)'
;MESEAQDSTSNVIQTSRKSLYMIFKESPAKNLDDKVSFMENKLREMMKCPRNEFQTLGHDLRHFKSDLKKRWVSCNYIEDRFMKKNERWLSNSIPVHTWKQNTKPGRPSKDFQELTDRSKRRKTKQLREEVPVEVLTFAASVSQNVSGNAAASKLIKDATSSPTRAKRYRKVINTTQEPKIKKYTSDEALRIFIEGGFRRKQWELQHKSTKDPFISCLRKLNPSKSQPFMRETIELFEPEELDSEVDQSTSLAYSDESD
;
A
#
# COMPACT_ATOMS: atom_id res chain seq x y z
N MET A 1 -15.51 23.92 -25.46
CA MET A 1 -14.32 24.79 -25.35
C MET A 1 -14.50 25.63 -24.11
N GLU A 2 -14.09 25.12 -22.96
CA GLU A 2 -14.10 25.89 -21.71
C GLU A 2 -12.65 26.25 -21.37
N SER A 3 -12.37 27.54 -21.39
CA SER A 3 -11.10 28.13 -20.98
C SER A 3 -11.01 28.12 -19.45
N GLU A 4 -10.28 27.16 -18.89
CA GLU A 4 -9.91 27.18 -17.47
C GLU A 4 -8.88 28.29 -17.24
N ALA A 5 -9.34 29.42 -16.70
CA ALA A 5 -8.47 30.44 -16.13
C ALA A 5 -7.77 29.84 -14.90
N GLN A 6 -6.48 29.55 -15.04
CA GLN A 6 -5.65 29.10 -13.93
C GLN A 6 -5.30 30.30 -13.06
N ASP A 7 -5.93 30.38 -11.89
CA ASP A 7 -5.57 31.34 -10.85
C ASP A 7 -4.20 30.95 -10.26
N SER A 8 -3.15 31.57 -10.79
CA SER A 8 -1.79 31.42 -10.31
C SER A 8 -1.60 32.30 -9.08
N THR A 9 -1.52 31.70 -7.90
CA THR A 9 -1.15 32.39 -6.67
C THR A 9 0.34 32.77 -6.76
N SER A 10 0.59 34.05 -7.04
CA SER A 10 1.94 34.59 -7.15
C SER A 10 2.58 34.71 -5.76
N ASN A 11 3.74 34.10 -5.58
CA ASN A 11 4.53 34.22 -4.34
C ASN A 11 5.85 34.92 -4.66
N VAL A 12 6.25 35.92 -3.88
CA VAL A 12 7.50 36.65 -4.12
C VAL A 12 8.66 35.95 -3.38
N ILE A 13 9.70 35.53 -4.12
CA ILE A 13 10.93 34.98 -3.54
C ILE A 13 12.10 35.95 -3.76
N GLN A 14 12.97 36.05 -2.76
CA GLN A 14 14.22 36.79 -2.86
C GLN A 14 15.25 35.97 -3.64
N THR A 15 15.66 36.45 -4.81
CA THR A 15 16.70 35.83 -5.64
C THR A 15 17.98 36.65 -5.57
N SER A 16 19.13 36.02 -5.37
CA SER A 16 20.43 36.72 -5.33
C SER A 16 20.80 37.28 -6.71
N ARG A 17 21.32 38.49 -6.78
CA ARG A 17 21.84 39.06 -8.04
C ARG A 17 23.04 38.26 -8.57
N LYS A 18 23.82 37.65 -7.67
CA LYS A 18 24.92 36.75 -8.04
C LYS A 18 24.42 35.51 -8.79
N SER A 19 23.32 34.89 -8.35
CA SER A 19 22.77 33.72 -9.07
C SER A 19 22.23 34.10 -10.45
N LEU A 20 21.60 35.27 -10.58
CA LEU A 20 21.17 35.80 -11.88
C LEU A 20 22.36 36.07 -12.82
N TYR A 21 23.45 36.61 -12.27
CA TYR A 21 24.68 36.82 -13.03
C TYR A 21 25.32 35.49 -13.49
N MET A 22 25.29 34.44 -12.67
CA MET A 22 25.79 33.12 -13.10
C MET A 22 24.99 32.57 -14.29
N ILE A 23 23.66 32.70 -14.25
CA ILE A 23 22.79 32.31 -15.39
C ILE A 23 23.13 33.14 -16.63
N PHE A 24 23.37 34.44 -16.46
CA PHE A 24 23.81 35.32 -17.54
C PHE A 24 25.16 34.90 -18.14
N LYS A 25 26.12 34.47 -17.30
CA LYS A 25 27.44 33.99 -17.72
C LYS A 25 27.37 32.72 -18.56
N GLU A 26 26.47 31.81 -18.23
CA GLU A 26 26.27 30.54 -18.95
C GLU A 26 25.77 30.74 -20.38
N SER A 27 25.39 31.96 -20.78
CA SER A 27 24.93 32.24 -22.13
C SER A 27 26.05 32.10 -23.18
N PRO A 28 25.83 31.35 -24.27
CA PRO A 28 26.77 31.25 -25.38
C PRO A 28 26.76 32.48 -26.31
N ALA A 29 25.83 33.41 -26.13
CA ALA A 29 25.66 34.54 -27.04
C ALA A 29 26.83 35.54 -26.96
N LYS A 30 27.15 36.20 -28.08
CA LYS A 30 28.20 37.25 -28.10
C LYS A 30 27.64 38.61 -27.67
N ASN A 31 26.42 38.92 -28.10
CA ASN A 31 25.80 40.22 -27.83
C ASN A 31 25.21 40.29 -26.42
N LEU A 32 25.33 41.45 -25.80
CA LEU A 32 24.83 41.68 -24.44
C LEU A 32 23.31 41.50 -24.32
N ASP A 33 22.56 41.97 -25.31
CA ASP A 33 21.10 41.86 -25.33
C ASP A 33 20.61 40.42 -25.47
N ASP A 34 21.31 39.64 -26.29
CA ASP A 34 21.04 38.21 -26.47
C ASP A 34 21.35 37.43 -25.19
N LYS A 35 22.43 37.78 -24.48
CA LYS A 35 22.76 37.18 -23.17
C LYS A 35 21.69 37.47 -22.11
N VAL A 36 21.18 38.70 -22.09
CA VAL A 36 20.09 39.09 -21.17
C VAL A 36 18.80 38.35 -21.51
N SER A 37 18.48 38.20 -22.79
CA SER A 37 17.31 37.46 -23.26
C SER A 37 17.42 35.96 -22.93
N PHE A 38 18.61 35.38 -23.09
CA PHE A 38 18.91 34.01 -22.67
C PHE A 38 18.68 33.81 -21.18
N MET A 39 19.21 34.72 -20.35
CA MET A 39 19.03 34.66 -18.90
C MET A 39 17.55 34.69 -18.51
N GLU A 40 16.76 35.56 -19.15
CA GLU A 40 15.32 35.64 -18.93
C GLU A 40 14.61 34.34 -19.32
N ASN A 41 14.91 33.77 -20.49
CA ASN A 41 14.32 32.51 -20.93
C ASN A 41 14.68 31.35 -20.00
N LYS A 42 15.95 31.25 -19.60
CA LYS A 42 16.42 30.23 -18.67
C LYS A 42 15.75 30.36 -17.29
N LEU A 43 15.52 31.58 -16.82
CA LEU A 43 14.74 31.82 -15.61
C LEU A 43 13.28 31.40 -15.75
N ARG A 44 12.65 31.64 -16.90
CA ARG A 44 11.27 31.17 -17.18
C ARG A 44 11.18 29.65 -17.07
N GLU A 45 12.16 28.93 -17.64
CA GLU A 45 12.22 27.46 -17.58
C GLU A 45 12.45 26.96 -16.15
N MET A 46 13.45 27.51 -15.44
CA MET A 46 13.76 27.12 -14.07
C MET A 46 12.58 27.35 -13.11
N MET A 47 11.88 28.47 -13.28
CA MET A 47 10.78 28.88 -12.41
C MET A 47 9.42 28.32 -12.85
N LYS A 48 9.37 27.57 -13.97
CA LYS A 48 8.14 27.05 -14.57
C LYS A 48 7.06 28.13 -14.71
N CYS A 49 7.48 29.31 -15.16
CA CYS A 49 6.61 30.46 -15.34
C CYS A 49 5.54 30.14 -16.40
N PRO A 50 4.24 30.34 -16.11
CA PRO A 50 3.19 30.13 -17.09
C PRO A 50 3.23 31.24 -18.15
N ARG A 51 2.82 30.92 -19.39
CA ARG A 51 3.01 31.81 -20.56
C ARG A 51 2.34 33.18 -20.41
N ASN A 52 1.23 33.24 -19.68
CA ASN A 52 0.48 34.46 -19.38
C ASN A 52 1.24 35.42 -18.45
N GLU A 53 2.22 34.94 -17.68
CA GLU A 53 2.93 35.70 -16.65
C GLU A 53 4.35 36.13 -17.08
N PHE A 54 4.70 35.94 -18.36
CA PHE A 54 6.02 36.32 -18.88
C PHE A 54 6.28 37.84 -18.76
N GLN A 55 5.24 38.65 -18.86
CA GLN A 55 5.35 40.11 -18.72
C GLN A 55 5.69 40.50 -17.28
N THR A 56 5.09 39.82 -16.30
CA THR A 56 5.32 40.02 -14.86
C THR A 56 6.78 39.75 -14.52
N LEU A 57 7.34 38.62 -14.98
CA LEU A 57 8.77 38.32 -14.80
C LEU A 57 9.67 39.36 -15.51
N GLY A 58 9.28 39.77 -16.72
CA GLY A 58 10.00 40.80 -17.47
C GLY A 58 10.06 42.13 -16.73
N HIS A 59 8.97 42.49 -16.06
CA HIS A 59 8.85 43.69 -15.22
C HIS A 59 9.76 43.61 -13.98
N ASP A 60 9.71 42.50 -13.23
CA ASP A 60 10.56 42.29 -12.04
C ASP A 60 12.05 42.44 -12.36
N LEU A 61 12.47 41.91 -13.51
CA LEU A 61 13.86 41.93 -13.94
C LEU A 61 14.26 43.25 -14.61
N ARG A 62 13.35 44.17 -14.89
CA ARG A 62 13.62 45.39 -15.68
C ARG A 62 14.77 46.21 -15.14
N HIS A 63 14.73 46.53 -13.84
CA HIS A 63 15.78 47.31 -13.19
C HIS A 63 17.11 46.55 -13.15
N PHE A 64 17.06 45.25 -12.82
CA PHE A 64 18.24 44.40 -12.81
C PHE A 64 18.92 44.34 -14.19
N LYS A 65 18.17 44.14 -15.28
CA LYS A 65 18.70 44.10 -16.65
C LYS A 65 19.37 45.43 -17.03
N SER A 66 18.73 46.55 -16.72
CA SER A 66 19.27 47.89 -16.99
C SER A 66 20.58 48.13 -16.23
N ASP A 67 20.59 47.84 -14.94
CA ASP A 67 21.78 48.01 -14.08
C ASP A 67 22.92 47.07 -14.49
N LEU A 68 22.59 45.81 -14.80
CA LEU A 68 23.55 44.83 -15.27
C LEU A 68 24.26 45.33 -16.52
N LYS A 69 23.51 45.82 -17.52
CA LYS A 69 24.09 46.36 -18.77
C LYS A 69 25.01 47.54 -18.49
N LYS A 70 24.56 48.54 -17.73
CA LYS A 70 25.35 49.72 -17.39
C LYS A 70 26.65 49.35 -16.67
N ARG A 71 26.57 48.45 -15.68
CA ARG A 71 27.71 48.01 -14.90
C ARG A 71 28.68 47.17 -15.73
N TRP A 72 28.18 46.32 -16.61
CA TRP A 72 28.99 45.51 -17.53
C TRP A 72 29.80 46.38 -18.49
N VAL A 73 29.16 47.38 -19.10
CA VAL A 73 29.82 48.38 -19.95
C VAL A 73 30.86 49.17 -19.16
N SER A 74 30.54 49.63 -17.95
CA SER A 74 31.48 50.37 -17.09
C SER A 74 32.71 49.57 -16.63
N CYS A 75 32.68 48.25 -16.82
CA CYS A 75 33.79 47.34 -16.52
C CYS A 75 34.53 46.90 -17.79
N ASN A 76 34.26 47.56 -18.92
CA ASN A 76 34.81 47.22 -20.25
C ASN A 76 34.57 45.76 -20.63
N TYR A 77 33.44 45.18 -20.23
CA TYR A 77 33.09 43.78 -20.52
C TYR A 77 34.06 42.75 -19.92
N ILE A 78 34.90 43.15 -18.96
CA ILE A 78 35.87 42.26 -18.29
C ILE A 78 35.23 41.68 -17.03
N GLU A 79 35.13 40.35 -16.97
CA GLU A 79 34.49 39.61 -15.88
C GLU A 79 35.14 39.87 -14.52
N ASP A 80 36.46 39.67 -14.38
CA ASP A 80 37.14 39.83 -13.09
C ASP A 80 37.01 41.24 -12.53
N ARG A 81 37.02 42.24 -13.43
CA ARG A 81 36.80 43.64 -13.08
C ARG A 81 35.35 43.87 -12.64
N PHE A 82 34.39 43.26 -13.32
CA PHE A 82 32.98 43.34 -12.95
C PHE A 82 32.72 42.74 -11.58
N MET A 83 33.24 41.54 -11.31
CA MET A 83 33.07 40.84 -10.02
C MET A 83 33.66 41.63 -8.86
N LYS A 84 34.90 42.14 -9.00
CA LYS A 84 35.56 42.95 -7.96
C LYS A 84 34.87 44.28 -7.73
N LYS A 85 34.49 45.00 -8.80
CA LYS A 85 33.91 46.35 -8.70
C LYS A 85 32.45 46.33 -8.23
N ASN A 86 31.69 45.28 -8.54
CA ASN A 86 30.26 45.20 -8.25
C ASN A 86 29.91 44.17 -7.17
N GLU A 87 30.89 43.69 -6.39
CA GLU A 87 30.68 42.67 -5.35
C GLU A 87 29.53 43.02 -4.40
N ARG A 88 29.56 44.25 -3.83
CA ARG A 88 28.49 44.74 -2.94
C ARG A 88 27.11 44.76 -3.62
N TRP A 89 27.06 45.05 -4.91
CA TRP A 89 25.81 45.06 -5.67
C TRP A 89 25.31 43.64 -5.95
N LEU A 90 26.21 42.67 -6.19
CA LEU A 90 25.90 41.26 -6.44
C LEU A 90 25.43 40.51 -5.19
N SER A 91 25.89 40.93 -4.00
CA SER A 91 25.48 40.35 -2.72
C SER A 91 24.01 40.61 -2.37
N ASN A 92 23.40 41.64 -2.96
CA ASN A 92 22.00 41.98 -2.71
C ASN A 92 21.04 41.04 -3.46
N SER A 93 19.84 40.87 -2.92
CA SER A 93 18.74 40.15 -3.55
C SER A 93 17.77 41.08 -4.28
N ILE A 94 16.99 40.50 -5.20
CA ILE A 94 15.82 41.14 -5.79
C ILE A 94 14.58 40.26 -5.57
N PRO A 95 13.41 40.86 -5.32
CA PRO A 95 12.15 40.13 -5.33
C PRO A 95 11.83 39.67 -6.76
N VAL A 96 11.50 38.39 -6.92
CA VAL A 96 11.03 37.82 -8.18
C VAL A 96 9.77 37.01 -7.89
N HIS A 97 8.71 37.20 -8.67
CA HIS A 97 7.51 36.39 -8.56
C HIS A 97 7.81 34.94 -8.94
N THR A 98 7.31 34.01 -8.13
CA THR A 98 7.42 32.57 -8.32
C THR A 98 6.05 31.96 -8.48
N TRP A 99 5.95 31.05 -9.44
CA TRP A 99 4.74 30.32 -9.76
C TRP A 99 4.92 28.91 -9.24
N LYS A 100 4.52 28.69 -7.98
CA LYS A 100 4.32 27.32 -7.53
C LYS A 100 3.20 26.76 -8.39
N GLN A 101 3.47 25.67 -9.10
CA GLN A 101 2.41 24.90 -9.73
C GLN A 101 1.42 24.57 -8.61
N ASN A 102 0.20 25.11 -8.71
CA ASN A 102 -0.89 24.74 -7.83
C ASN A 102 -1.11 23.24 -8.05
N THR A 103 -0.42 22.40 -7.27
CA THR A 103 -0.81 21.01 -7.12
C THR A 103 -2.17 21.10 -6.45
N LYS A 104 -3.25 21.06 -7.25
CA LYS A 104 -4.61 20.94 -6.74
C LYS A 104 -4.55 19.90 -5.61
N PRO A 105 -4.99 20.22 -4.38
CA PRO A 105 -4.84 19.32 -3.24
C PRO A 105 -5.63 18.04 -3.53
N GLY A 106 -4.94 17.07 -4.12
CA GLY A 106 -5.48 15.76 -4.37
C GLY A 106 -5.61 15.01 -3.07
N ARG A 107 -6.40 13.94 -3.09
CA ARG A 107 -6.43 12.99 -1.98
C ARG A 107 -5.01 12.52 -1.66
N PRO A 108 -4.53 12.60 -0.41
CA PRO A 108 -3.23 12.08 -0.01
C PRO A 108 -3.06 10.63 -0.50
N SER A 109 -1.94 10.34 -1.18
CA SER A 109 -1.66 8.97 -1.59
C SER A 109 -1.30 8.15 -0.36
N LYS A 110 -1.96 6.99 -0.22
CA LYS A 110 -1.53 5.97 0.73
C LYS A 110 -0.23 5.30 0.28
N ASP A 111 0.49 4.76 1.24
CA ASP A 111 1.66 3.92 1.03
C ASP A 111 1.31 2.64 0.29
N PHE A 112 2.27 2.10 -0.47
CA PHE A 112 2.01 0.94 -1.33
C PHE A 112 1.51 -0.27 -0.54
N GLN A 113 2.01 -0.50 0.68
CA GLN A 113 1.63 -1.64 1.51
C GLN A 113 0.15 -1.60 1.94
N GLU A 114 -0.36 -0.40 2.25
CA GLU A 114 -1.72 -0.15 2.72
C GLU A 114 -2.78 -0.14 1.61
N LEU A 115 -2.35 -0.18 0.36
CA LEU A 115 -3.28 -0.23 -0.78
C LEU A 115 -3.97 -1.58 -0.87
N THR A 116 -5.22 -1.54 -1.32
CA THR A 116 -5.94 -2.74 -1.75
C THR A 116 -5.29 -3.34 -2.99
N ASP A 117 -5.46 -4.64 -3.19
CA ASP A 117 -4.91 -5.36 -4.34
C ASP A 117 -5.32 -4.75 -5.69
N ARG A 118 -6.56 -4.27 -5.80
CA ARG A 118 -7.04 -3.57 -7.00
C ARG A 118 -6.20 -2.32 -7.28
N SER A 119 -5.92 -1.52 -6.25
CA SER A 119 -5.11 -0.30 -6.39
C SER A 119 -3.63 -0.63 -6.65
N LYS A 120 -3.06 -1.67 -6.02
CA LYS A 120 -1.70 -2.15 -6.31
C LYS A 120 -1.56 -2.55 -7.79
N ARG A 121 -2.49 -3.35 -8.32
CA ARG A 121 -2.52 -3.76 -9.73
C ARG A 121 -2.60 -2.57 -10.69
N ARG A 122 -3.39 -1.54 -10.35
CA ARG A 122 -3.48 -0.32 -11.15
C ARG A 122 -2.17 0.47 -11.13
N LYS A 123 -1.56 0.68 -9.95
CA LYS A 123 -0.28 1.39 -9.81
C LYS A 123 0.87 0.67 -10.53
N THR A 124 0.88 -0.67 -10.54
CA THR A 124 1.92 -1.46 -11.23
C THR A 124 1.56 -1.84 -12.67
N LYS A 125 0.50 -1.26 -13.25
CA LYS A 125 0.06 -1.61 -14.62
C LYS A 125 1.13 -1.27 -15.65
N GLN A 126 1.60 -0.03 -15.65
CA GLN A 126 2.61 0.46 -16.59
C GLN A 126 3.88 -0.41 -16.55
N LEU A 127 4.40 -0.68 -15.35
CA LEU A 127 5.59 -1.50 -15.16
C LEU A 127 5.44 -2.92 -15.75
N ARG A 128 4.24 -3.50 -15.71
CA ARG A 128 3.96 -4.84 -16.26
C ARG A 128 3.80 -4.86 -17.78
N GLU A 129 3.48 -3.71 -18.38
CA GLU A 129 3.30 -3.58 -19.82
C GLU A 129 4.63 -3.25 -20.52
N GLU A 130 5.47 -2.45 -19.88
CA GLU A 130 6.75 -1.99 -20.46
C GLU A 130 7.91 -2.97 -20.26
N VAL A 131 7.94 -3.68 -19.12
CA VAL A 131 9.11 -4.48 -18.73
C VAL A 131 8.82 -5.98 -18.89
N PRO A 132 9.70 -6.75 -19.56
CA PRO A 132 9.52 -8.19 -19.70
C PRO A 132 9.61 -8.91 -18.34
N VAL A 133 8.95 -10.07 -18.25
CA VAL A 133 8.77 -10.82 -17.01
C VAL A 133 10.10 -11.33 -16.44
N GLU A 134 11.06 -11.66 -17.29
CA GLU A 134 12.40 -12.13 -16.94
C GLU A 134 13.17 -11.05 -16.17
N VAL A 135 13.07 -9.80 -16.62
CA VAL A 135 13.72 -8.66 -15.96
C VAL A 135 13.06 -8.35 -14.62
N LEU A 136 11.72 -8.38 -14.57
CA LEU A 136 10.98 -8.15 -13.32
C LEU A 136 11.28 -9.21 -12.25
N THR A 137 11.37 -10.48 -12.64
CA THR A 137 11.69 -11.59 -11.72
C THR A 137 13.12 -11.53 -11.23
N PHE A 138 14.08 -11.22 -12.13
CA PHE A 138 15.47 -11.01 -11.73
C PHE A 138 15.61 -9.83 -10.77
N ALA A 139 15.03 -8.67 -11.11
CA ALA A 139 15.04 -7.47 -10.27
C ALA A 139 14.43 -7.75 -8.89
N ALA A 140 13.28 -8.44 -8.83
CA ALA A 140 12.68 -8.85 -7.56
C ALA A 140 13.62 -9.73 -6.72
N SER A 141 14.31 -10.70 -7.35
CA SER A 141 15.25 -11.57 -6.64
C SER A 141 16.46 -10.79 -6.10
N VAL A 142 16.97 -9.80 -6.82
CA VAL A 142 18.09 -8.95 -6.39
C VAL A 142 17.65 -8.04 -5.25
N SER A 143 16.50 -7.38 -5.39
CA SER A 143 15.93 -6.51 -4.34
C SER A 143 15.73 -7.26 -3.02
N GLN A 144 15.29 -8.52 -3.06
CA GLN A 144 15.16 -9.35 -1.85
C GLN A 144 16.51 -9.74 -1.23
N ASN A 145 17.57 -9.92 -2.04
CA ASN A 145 18.92 -10.14 -1.48
C ASN A 145 19.45 -8.87 -0.80
N VAL A 146 19.27 -7.72 -1.44
CA VAL A 146 19.74 -6.42 -0.91
C VAL A 146 19.02 -6.07 0.39
N SER A 147 17.75 -6.43 0.53
CA SER A 147 17.00 -6.27 1.79
C SER A 147 17.36 -7.30 2.86
N GLY A 148 18.32 -8.21 2.61
CA GLY A 148 18.76 -9.24 3.54
C GLY A 148 17.93 -10.52 3.52
N ASN A 149 16.90 -10.63 2.67
CA ASN A 149 16.05 -11.81 2.56
C ASN A 149 16.55 -12.80 1.50
N ALA A 150 17.71 -13.40 1.78
CA ALA A 150 18.36 -14.36 0.88
C ALA A 150 17.50 -15.59 0.59
N ALA A 151 16.73 -16.07 1.58
CA ALA A 151 15.83 -17.21 1.42
C ALA A 151 14.71 -16.91 0.40
N ALA A 152 14.07 -15.74 0.48
CA ALA A 152 13.04 -15.34 -0.47
C ALA A 152 13.61 -15.17 -1.89
N SER A 153 14.82 -14.60 -2.02
CA SER A 153 15.48 -14.50 -3.32
C SER A 153 15.70 -15.88 -3.95
N LYS A 154 16.21 -16.84 -3.17
CA LYS A 154 16.42 -18.22 -3.62
C LYS A 154 15.10 -18.87 -4.05
N LEU A 155 14.02 -18.67 -3.29
CA LEU A 155 12.70 -19.17 -3.64
C LEU A 155 12.15 -18.58 -4.95
N ILE A 156 12.33 -17.28 -5.18
CA ILE A 156 11.92 -16.63 -6.44
C ILE A 156 12.67 -17.28 -7.60
N LYS A 157 14.00 -17.40 -7.51
CA LYS A 157 14.82 -18.04 -8.55
C LYS A 157 14.35 -19.47 -8.79
N ASP A 158 14.25 -20.27 -7.75
CA ASP A 158 13.83 -21.67 -7.83
C ASP A 158 12.43 -21.85 -8.43
N ALA A 159 11.47 -20.99 -8.06
CA ALA A 159 10.11 -21.03 -8.59
C ALA A 159 10.05 -20.62 -10.07
N THR A 160 10.89 -19.67 -10.47
CA THR A 160 10.95 -19.17 -11.86
C THR A 160 11.74 -20.08 -12.81
N SER A 161 12.73 -20.85 -12.32
CA SER A 161 13.55 -21.74 -13.17
C SER A 161 12.76 -22.88 -13.81
N SER A 162 11.70 -23.38 -13.17
CA SER A 162 10.86 -24.46 -13.72
C SER A 162 9.41 -24.37 -13.25
N PRO A 163 8.42 -24.42 -14.16
CA PRO A 163 7.00 -24.40 -13.79
C PRO A 163 6.59 -25.54 -12.84
N THR A 164 7.27 -26.68 -12.93
CA THR A 164 7.00 -27.87 -12.13
C THR A 164 7.42 -27.67 -10.67
N ARG A 165 8.44 -26.86 -10.42
CA ARG A 165 8.99 -26.63 -9.08
C ARG A 165 8.06 -25.80 -8.22
N ALA A 166 7.46 -24.75 -8.79
CA ALA A 166 6.40 -23.99 -8.13
C ALA A 166 5.20 -24.86 -7.73
N LYS A 167 4.78 -25.79 -8.60
CA LYS A 167 3.71 -26.77 -8.28
C LYS A 167 4.08 -27.68 -7.12
N ARG A 168 5.34 -28.14 -7.05
CA ARG A 168 5.84 -28.97 -5.94
C ARG A 168 5.80 -28.21 -4.61
N TYR A 169 6.27 -26.97 -4.58
CA TYR A 169 6.20 -26.13 -3.36
C TYR A 169 4.76 -25.97 -2.89
N ARG A 170 3.83 -25.68 -3.80
CA ARG A 170 2.41 -25.57 -3.47
C ARG A 170 1.84 -26.86 -2.86
N LYS A 171 2.20 -28.02 -3.41
CA LYS A 171 1.77 -29.33 -2.90
C LYS A 171 2.27 -29.55 -1.47
N VAL A 172 3.55 -29.32 -1.22
CA VAL A 172 4.15 -29.50 0.11
C VAL A 172 3.52 -28.54 1.13
N ILE A 173 3.33 -27.27 0.76
CA ILE A 173 2.70 -26.28 1.64
C ILE A 173 1.28 -26.70 2.00
N ASN A 174 0.47 -27.09 1.02
CA ASN A 174 -0.90 -27.54 1.26
C ASN A 174 -0.95 -28.80 2.13
N THR A 175 -0.11 -29.81 1.85
CA THR A 175 -0.04 -31.04 2.65
C THR A 175 0.46 -30.78 4.09
N THR A 176 1.29 -29.76 4.30
CA THR A 176 1.80 -29.40 5.63
C THR A 176 0.79 -28.57 6.42
N GLN A 177 0.01 -27.72 5.74
CA GLN A 177 -1.03 -26.88 6.36
C GLN A 177 -2.32 -27.64 6.64
N GLU A 178 -2.61 -28.70 5.89
CA GLU A 178 -3.70 -29.61 6.26
C GLU A 178 -3.36 -30.24 7.62
N PRO A 179 -4.14 -30.00 8.68
CA PRO A 179 -3.95 -30.73 9.92
C PRO A 179 -4.01 -32.21 9.57
N LYS A 180 -3.09 -33.01 10.11
CA LYS A 180 -3.14 -34.47 9.98
C LYS A 180 -4.34 -34.98 10.76
N ILE A 181 -5.54 -34.79 10.24
CA ILE A 181 -6.74 -35.25 10.92
C ILE A 181 -6.72 -36.77 10.82
N LYS A 182 -6.67 -37.43 11.97
CA LYS A 182 -6.71 -38.89 12.06
C LYS A 182 -8.03 -39.34 11.41
N LYS A 183 -7.92 -40.01 10.26
CA LYS A 183 -9.07 -40.63 9.60
C LYS A 183 -9.37 -41.90 10.38
N TYR A 184 -10.48 -41.92 11.11
CA TYR A 184 -10.95 -43.12 11.79
C TYR A 184 -11.56 -44.08 10.76
N THR A 185 -11.34 -45.37 10.92
CA THR A 185 -12.13 -46.38 10.22
C THR A 185 -13.56 -46.38 10.76
N SER A 186 -14.52 -46.90 9.99
CA SER A 186 -15.93 -46.93 10.43
C SER A 186 -16.13 -47.69 11.75
N ASP A 187 -15.30 -48.70 12.00
CA ASP A 187 -15.35 -49.52 13.23
C ASP A 187 -14.73 -48.79 14.43
N GLU A 188 -13.56 -48.14 14.26
CA GLU A 188 -12.97 -47.28 15.29
C GLU A 188 -13.88 -46.10 15.64
N ALA A 189 -14.55 -45.53 14.64
CA ALA A 189 -15.49 -44.45 14.85
C ALA A 189 -16.71 -44.91 15.68
N LEU A 190 -17.20 -46.13 15.42
CA LEU A 190 -18.30 -46.73 16.17
C LEU A 190 -17.90 -47.04 17.60
N ARG A 191 -16.68 -47.55 17.80
CA ARG A 191 -16.15 -47.84 19.13
C ARG A 191 -16.09 -46.60 20.01
N ILE A 192 -15.53 -45.50 19.51
CA ILE A 192 -15.47 -44.22 20.26
C ILE A 192 -16.88 -43.65 20.49
N PHE A 193 -17.81 -43.86 19.56
CA PHE A 193 -19.21 -43.45 19.74
C PHE A 193 -19.87 -44.20 20.90
N ILE A 194 -19.66 -45.51 21.01
CA ILE A 194 -20.16 -46.36 22.09
C ILE A 194 -19.45 -46.02 23.41
N GLU A 195 -18.12 -45.98 23.43
CA GLU A 195 -17.32 -45.66 24.63
C GLU A 195 -17.65 -44.24 25.16
N GLY A 196 -17.99 -43.30 24.29
CA GLY A 196 -18.37 -41.93 24.66
C GLY A 196 -19.83 -41.74 25.07
N GLY A 197 -20.68 -42.78 24.98
CA GLY A 197 -22.10 -42.68 25.35
C GLY A 197 -22.91 -41.65 24.53
N PHE A 198 -22.48 -41.36 23.30
CA PHE A 198 -23.11 -40.32 22.49
C PHE A 198 -24.51 -40.74 22.02
N ARG A 199 -25.51 -39.88 22.20
CA ARG A 199 -26.83 -40.07 21.58
C ARG A 199 -26.80 -39.62 20.13
N ARG A 200 -27.61 -40.25 19.25
CA ARG A 200 -27.72 -39.89 17.82
C ARG A 200 -27.91 -38.37 17.60
N LYS A 201 -28.76 -37.72 18.41
CA LYS A 201 -29.02 -36.27 18.33
C LYS A 201 -27.80 -35.40 18.68
N GLN A 202 -27.01 -35.81 19.68
CA GLN A 202 -25.79 -35.09 20.08
C GLN A 202 -24.73 -35.19 18.97
N TRP A 203 -24.64 -36.36 18.34
CA TRP A 203 -23.77 -36.56 17.19
C TRP A 203 -24.16 -35.74 15.96
N GLU A 204 -25.46 -35.64 15.65
CA GLU A 204 -25.93 -34.80 14.53
C GLU A 204 -25.65 -33.30 14.76
N LEU A 205 -25.76 -32.82 16.00
CA LEU A 205 -25.43 -31.44 16.37
C LEU A 205 -23.92 -31.17 16.29
N GLN A 206 -23.11 -32.13 16.72
CA GLN A 206 -21.64 -32.06 16.63
C GLN A 206 -21.16 -32.14 15.17
N HIS A 207 -21.89 -32.85 14.31
CA HIS A 207 -21.63 -32.91 12.86
C HIS A 207 -21.90 -31.58 12.14
N LYS A 208 -22.98 -30.87 12.52
CA LYS A 208 -23.30 -29.56 11.95
C LYS A 208 -22.30 -28.48 12.36
N SER A 209 -21.72 -28.61 13.55
CA SER A 209 -20.76 -27.65 14.12
C SER A 209 -19.30 -27.93 13.75
N THR A 210 -18.93 -29.17 13.48
CA THR A 210 -17.52 -29.55 13.25
C THR A 210 -17.32 -30.35 11.96
N LYS A 211 -16.36 -29.94 11.12
CA LYS A 211 -15.92 -30.70 9.92
C LYS A 211 -14.97 -31.85 10.30
N ASP A 212 -15.33 -32.65 11.30
CA ASP A 212 -14.46 -33.72 11.83
C ASP A 212 -14.58 -35.01 10.98
N PRO A 213 -13.49 -35.57 10.46
CA PRO A 213 -13.44 -36.88 9.79
C PRO A 213 -13.93 -38.06 10.62
N PHE A 214 -13.86 -37.99 11.95
CA PHE A 214 -14.47 -38.96 12.86
C PHE A 214 -15.96 -39.18 12.54
N ILE A 215 -16.65 -38.08 12.30
CA ILE A 215 -18.11 -38.04 12.13
C ILE A 215 -18.50 -38.47 10.69
N SER A 216 -17.60 -38.29 9.71
CA SER A 216 -17.87 -38.69 8.31
C SER A 216 -17.92 -40.22 8.09
N CYS A 217 -17.18 -41.01 8.88
CA CYS A 217 -17.02 -42.45 8.67
C CYS A 217 -18.19 -43.32 9.17
N LEU A 218 -18.99 -42.82 10.11
CA LEU A 218 -20.18 -43.49 10.64
C LEU A 218 -21.35 -43.50 9.64
N ARG A 219 -21.40 -42.55 8.71
CA ARG A 219 -22.41 -42.51 7.63
C ARG A 219 -22.32 -43.72 6.69
N LYS A 220 -21.13 -44.31 6.58
CA LYS A 220 -20.85 -45.45 5.69
C LYS A 220 -21.17 -46.81 6.33
N LEU A 221 -21.64 -46.84 7.57
CA LEU A 221 -22.07 -48.08 8.21
C LEU A 221 -23.38 -48.55 7.57
N ASN A 222 -23.38 -49.79 7.09
CA ASN A 222 -24.56 -50.43 6.52
C ASN A 222 -25.71 -50.46 7.57
N PRO A 223 -26.97 -50.20 7.17
CA PRO A 223 -28.11 -50.22 8.07
C PRO A 223 -28.31 -51.56 8.79
N SER A 224 -27.79 -52.66 8.24
CA SER A 224 -27.82 -53.98 8.87
C SER A 224 -26.94 -54.13 10.12
N LYS A 225 -25.86 -53.32 10.24
CA LYS A 225 -25.01 -53.30 11.45
C LYS A 225 -25.45 -52.24 12.47
N SER A 226 -26.25 -51.26 12.06
CA SER A 226 -26.74 -50.19 12.95
C SER A 226 -28.08 -50.51 13.64
N GLN A 227 -28.86 -51.44 13.10
CA GLN A 227 -30.16 -51.84 13.66
C GLN A 227 -30.08 -52.69 14.95
N PRO A 228 -29.21 -53.73 15.06
CA PRO A 228 -29.19 -54.55 16.28
C PRO A 228 -28.59 -53.81 17.48
N PHE A 229 -27.52 -53.02 17.28
CA PHE A 229 -26.80 -52.36 18.37
C PHE A 229 -27.51 -51.14 18.96
N MET A 230 -28.36 -50.44 18.18
CA MET A 230 -29.06 -49.24 18.66
C MET A 230 -30.28 -49.58 19.53
N ARG A 231 -30.77 -50.83 19.54
CA ARG A 231 -31.86 -51.24 20.44
C ARG A 231 -31.34 -51.65 21.82
N GLU A 232 -30.26 -52.45 21.87
CA GLU A 232 -29.66 -52.88 23.15
C GLU A 232 -29.15 -51.70 24.01
N THR A 233 -28.58 -50.66 23.41
CA THR A 233 -28.11 -49.48 24.18
C THR A 233 -29.23 -48.57 24.66
N ILE A 234 -30.45 -48.69 24.10
CA ILE A 234 -31.61 -47.91 24.54
C ILE A 234 -32.29 -48.59 25.74
N GLU A 235 -32.32 -49.93 25.79
CA GLU A 235 -32.87 -50.70 26.93
C GLU A 235 -31.98 -50.68 28.18
N LEU A 236 -30.67 -50.44 28.06
CA LEU A 236 -29.74 -50.40 29.21
C LEU A 236 -29.70 -49.05 29.96
N PHE A 237 -30.45 -48.04 29.51
CA PHE A 237 -30.46 -46.69 30.09
C PHE A 237 -31.88 -46.12 30.20
N GLU A 238 -32.85 -46.93 30.61
CA GLU A 238 -34.06 -46.41 31.25
C GLU A 238 -33.68 -45.99 32.69
N PRO A 239 -33.78 -44.70 33.06
CA PRO A 239 -33.63 -44.31 34.46
C PRO A 239 -34.85 -44.81 35.24
N GLU A 240 -34.62 -45.55 36.33
CA GLU A 240 -35.62 -45.76 37.38
C GLU A 240 -36.20 -44.39 37.78
N GLU A 241 -37.52 -44.23 37.61
CA GLU A 241 -38.24 -43.06 38.08
C GLU A 241 -38.18 -43.02 39.61
N LEU A 242 -37.44 -42.05 40.14
CA LEU A 242 -37.45 -41.68 41.56
C LEU A 242 -38.70 -40.85 41.81
N ASP A 243 -39.68 -41.45 42.48
CA ASP A 243 -40.88 -40.79 42.99
C ASP A 243 -40.50 -39.55 43.83
N SER A 244 -40.93 -38.36 43.40
CA SER A 244 -40.90 -37.16 44.23
C SER A 244 -42.33 -36.77 44.58
N GLU A 245 -42.73 -37.11 45.81
CA GLU A 245 -43.95 -36.63 46.47
C GLU A 245 -44.04 -35.10 46.37
N VAL A 246 -45.18 -34.64 45.87
CA VAL A 246 -45.57 -33.23 45.83
C VAL A 246 -46.20 -32.91 47.18
N ASP A 247 -45.51 -32.12 48.00
CA ASP A 247 -46.17 -31.43 49.11
C ASP A 247 -45.56 -30.04 49.28
N GLN A 248 -46.36 -29.01 48.97
CA GLN A 248 -46.14 -27.63 49.43
C GLN A 248 -47.38 -26.77 49.15
N SER A 249 -48.35 -26.86 50.06
CA SER A 249 -49.26 -25.78 50.35
C SER A 249 -48.68 -24.96 51.50
N THR A 250 -48.15 -23.76 51.22
CA THR A 250 -48.18 -22.64 52.18
C THR A 250 -47.88 -21.34 51.46
N SER A 251 -48.90 -20.48 51.43
CA SER A 251 -48.79 -19.04 51.27
C SER A 251 -48.04 -18.45 52.47
N LEU A 252 -47.27 -17.38 52.27
CA LEU A 252 -47.47 -16.12 52.97
C LEU A 252 -46.61 -15.00 52.35
N ALA A 253 -47.16 -13.79 52.46
CA ALA A 253 -46.78 -12.55 51.81
C ALA A 253 -45.41 -11.99 52.25
N TYR A 254 -44.80 -11.22 51.35
CA TYR A 254 -43.83 -10.18 51.71
C TYR A 254 -44.24 -8.88 51.01
N SER A 255 -44.63 -7.91 51.84
CA SER A 255 -44.77 -6.49 51.50
C SER A 255 -43.40 -5.80 51.61
N ASP A 256 -43.39 -4.52 51.19
CA ASP A 256 -42.38 -3.47 51.41
C ASP A 256 -41.21 -3.40 50.42
N GLU A 257 -40.79 -2.23 49.95
CA GLU A 257 -41.25 -0.84 50.11
C GLU A 257 -40.56 -0.04 49.00
N SER A 258 -41.23 1.01 48.51
CA SER A 258 -40.65 2.03 47.64
C SER A 258 -40.43 3.29 48.47
N ASP A 259 -39.18 3.70 48.64
CA ASP A 259 -38.67 5.07 48.40
C ASP A 259 -37.13 5.11 48.53
#